data_AF-A0A3N9TTN2-F1
#
_entry.id   AF-A0A3N9TTN2-F1
#
_cell.length_a   1.000
_cell.length_b   1.000
_cell.length_c   1.000
_cell.angle_alpha   90.00
_cell.angle_beta   90.00
_cell.angle_gamma   90.00
#
_symmetry.space_group_name_H-M   'P 1'
#
loop_
_entity.id
_entity.type
_entity.pdbx_description
1 polymer ?
#
loop_
_entity_poly.entity_id
_entity_poly.type
_entity_poly.pdbx_seq_one_letter_code
_entity_poly.pdbx_strand_id
1 'polypeptide(L)'
;MKKRIVGLSVAVFFGLSSVIGVSLVNTGHVSLDKSLGVIGAEAAGIGGNTKINGVNYKWVETSWSKNRGLTFNPGNHVYQFSPNPHNDPWYNKNQKKFYDSAVDQITKQGNAGKWDQKSWPSSIKVTMNGIDYTLAPR
;
A
#
# COMPACT_ATOMS: atom_id res chain seq x y z
N MET A 1 32.11 -20.03 -59.86
CA MET A 1 32.15 -21.45 -59.45
C MET A 1 33.19 -21.64 -58.36
N LYS A 2 32.93 -22.56 -57.41
CA LYS A 2 33.65 -22.91 -56.16
C LYS A 2 33.21 -22.09 -54.94
N LYS A 3 32.95 -22.63 -53.74
CA LYS A 3 32.51 -23.95 -53.19
C LYS A 3 32.14 -23.68 -51.72
N ARG A 4 31.25 -24.51 -51.15
CA ARG A 4 30.57 -24.43 -49.83
C ARG A 4 31.48 -24.63 -48.60
N ILE A 5 30.98 -24.27 -47.40
CA ILE A 5 31.01 -24.96 -46.06
C ILE A 5 30.28 -24.00 -45.08
N VAL A 6 28.98 -24.12 -44.78
CA VAL A 6 28.28 -24.92 -43.72
C VAL A 6 29.04 -25.04 -42.39
N GLY A 7 28.57 -24.35 -41.36
CA GLY A 7 28.93 -24.56 -39.96
C GLY A 7 27.72 -24.33 -39.05
N LEU A 8 26.96 -25.40 -38.84
CA LEU A 8 25.83 -25.54 -37.92
C LEU A 8 26.39 -25.97 -36.56
N SER A 9 26.06 -25.27 -35.47
CA SER A 9 26.25 -25.80 -34.11
C SER A 9 25.03 -25.51 -33.25
N VAL A 10 24.28 -26.58 -33.02
CA VAL A 10 23.21 -26.74 -32.04
C VAL A 10 23.85 -27.05 -30.69
N ALA A 11 23.38 -26.41 -29.61
CA ALA A 11 23.57 -26.92 -28.26
C ALA A 11 22.22 -26.92 -27.55
N VAL A 12 21.74 -28.14 -27.27
CA VAL A 12 20.61 -28.49 -26.42
C VAL A 12 21.18 -29.37 -25.30
N PHE A 13 20.44 -29.46 -24.19
CA PHE A 13 20.58 -30.36 -23.04
C PHE A 13 21.24 -29.77 -21.79
N PHE A 14 20.72 -29.92 -20.57
CA PHE A 14 19.43 -30.30 -19.94
C PHE A 14 19.70 -30.17 -18.43
N GLY A 15 18.68 -30.12 -17.58
CA GLY A 15 18.81 -30.70 -16.23
C GLY A 15 18.48 -29.78 -15.07
N LEU A 16 17.26 -29.98 -14.58
CA LEU A 16 16.75 -29.60 -13.27
C LEU A 16 17.67 -30.03 -12.12
N SER A 17 17.83 -29.15 -11.12
CA SER A 17 17.97 -29.58 -9.73
C SER A 17 17.15 -28.66 -8.83
N SER A 18 16.15 -29.29 -8.24
CA SER A 18 15.23 -28.83 -7.22
C SER A 18 15.94 -28.19 -6.01
N VAL A 19 15.45 -27.03 -5.57
CA VAL A 19 15.66 -26.55 -4.20
C VAL A 19 14.29 -26.31 -3.57
N ILE A 20 13.81 -27.31 -2.83
CA ILE A 20 12.91 -27.10 -1.71
C ILE A 20 13.81 -27.05 -0.47
N GLY A 21 13.72 -25.97 0.30
CA GLY A 21 14.43 -25.80 1.56
C GLY A 21 14.15 -24.44 2.17
N VAL A 22 13.07 -24.34 2.94
CA VAL A 22 12.72 -23.19 3.78
C VAL A 22 13.56 -23.24 5.07
N SER A 23 14.18 -22.12 5.45
CA SER A 23 14.20 -21.65 6.85
C SER A 23 14.72 -20.21 6.95
N LEU A 24 13.86 -19.41 7.58
CA LEU A 24 14.07 -18.05 8.07
C LEU A 24 15.18 -18.04 9.12
N VAL A 25 16.20 -17.18 8.97
CA VAL A 25 16.88 -16.56 10.13
C VAL A 25 17.19 -15.10 9.81
N ASN A 26 16.64 -14.26 10.67
CA ASN A 26 16.85 -12.84 10.82
C ASN A 26 18.31 -12.51 11.16
N THR A 27 18.98 -11.72 10.34
CA THR A 27 20.17 -10.96 10.74
C THR A 27 19.99 -9.53 10.30
N GLY A 28 19.46 -8.74 11.23
CA GLY A 28 19.25 -7.31 11.07
C GLY A 28 20.55 -6.59 10.75
N HIS A 29 20.52 -5.81 9.67
CA HIS A 29 21.28 -4.59 9.57
C HIS A 29 20.33 -3.46 9.95
N VAL A 30 20.36 -3.11 11.23
CA VAL A 30 19.66 -1.96 11.79
C VAL A 30 20.46 -0.73 11.38
N SER A 31 19.95 0.05 10.44
CA SER A 31 20.41 1.43 10.25
C SER A 31 20.01 2.21 11.50
N LEU A 32 20.98 2.50 12.36
CA LEU A 32 20.79 3.34 13.53
C LEU A 32 20.84 4.82 13.09
N ASP A 33 19.76 5.29 12.45
CA ASP A 33 19.52 6.72 12.34
C ASP A 33 18.92 7.19 13.67
N LYS A 34 19.69 8.04 14.36
CA LYS A 34 19.45 8.49 15.72
C LYS A 34 18.43 9.62 15.69
N SER A 35 17.16 9.28 15.48
CA SER A 35 16.03 10.15 15.80
C SER A 35 15.43 9.71 17.13
N LEU A 36 15.94 10.29 18.21
CA LEU A 36 15.30 10.25 19.53
C LEU A 36 13.99 11.04 19.45
N GLY A 37 12.92 10.38 19.05
CA GLY A 37 11.58 10.96 18.97
C GLY A 37 10.55 10.02 19.59
N VAL A 38 10.22 10.30 20.85
CA VAL A 38 8.96 9.93 21.54
C VAL A 38 8.36 8.58 21.11
N ILE A 39 8.69 7.52 21.86
CA ILE A 39 7.88 6.30 21.85
C ILE A 39 6.59 6.60 22.61
N GLY A 40 5.68 7.31 21.95
CA GLY A 40 4.29 7.34 22.35
C GLY A 40 3.72 5.98 21.97
N ALA A 41 3.32 5.19 22.96
CA ALA A 41 2.57 3.97 22.74
C ALA A 41 1.33 4.33 21.91
N GLU A 42 1.40 4.05 20.60
CA GLU A 42 0.25 4.16 19.73
C GLU A 42 -0.77 3.15 20.23
N ALA A 43 -1.94 3.63 20.66
CA ALA A 43 -3.10 2.76 20.74
C ALA A 43 -3.14 1.96 19.43
N ALA A 44 -3.28 0.64 19.50
CA ALA A 44 -3.19 -0.28 18.36
C ALA A 44 -4.34 -0.03 17.35
N GLY A 45 -4.27 1.11 16.66
CA GLY A 45 -5.16 1.52 15.60
C GLY A 45 -4.64 1.00 14.27
N ILE A 46 -5.55 0.77 13.34
CA ILE A 46 -5.17 0.37 11.99
C ILE A 46 -4.44 1.54 11.35
N GLY A 47 -3.20 1.33 10.93
CA GLY A 47 -2.34 2.39 10.39
C GLY A 47 -1.12 1.83 9.68
N GLY A 48 -0.39 2.71 9.02
CA GLY A 48 0.82 2.36 8.30
C GLY A 48 1.48 3.55 7.63
N ASN A 49 2.36 3.26 6.67
CA ASN A 49 3.02 4.26 5.84
C ASN A 49 2.72 3.97 4.37
N THR A 50 2.66 5.03 3.56
CA THR A 50 2.61 4.95 2.10
C THR A 50 3.42 6.09 1.49
N LYS A 51 3.75 6.00 0.20
CA LYS A 51 4.47 7.04 -0.53
C LYS A 51 3.62 7.51 -1.70
N ILE A 52 3.21 8.78 -1.68
CA ILE A 52 2.38 9.42 -2.70
C ILE A 52 3.17 10.57 -3.31
N ASN A 53 3.34 10.53 -4.63
CA ASN A 53 4.08 11.50 -5.41
C ASN A 53 5.47 11.82 -4.83
N GLY A 54 6.18 10.80 -4.36
CA GLY A 54 7.50 10.98 -3.75
C GLY A 54 7.51 11.36 -2.28
N VAL A 55 6.37 11.75 -1.69
CA VAL A 55 6.25 12.15 -0.28
C VAL A 55 5.81 10.97 0.58
N ASN A 56 6.50 10.74 1.69
CA ASN A 56 6.12 9.71 2.66
C ASN A 56 4.97 10.23 3.53
N TYR A 57 3.88 9.48 3.56
CA TYR A 57 2.73 9.73 4.41
C TYR A 57 2.56 8.61 5.43
N LYS A 58 2.38 8.98 6.69
CA LYS A 58 1.80 8.11 7.71
C LYS A 58 0.29 8.20 7.60
N TRP A 59 -0.37 7.06 7.53
CA TRP A 59 -1.82 6.97 7.49
C TRP A 59 -2.36 6.21 8.70
N VAL A 60 -3.53 6.61 9.18
CA VAL A 60 -4.24 5.95 10.28
C VAL A 60 -5.74 5.94 10.03
N GLU A 61 -6.42 4.90 10.48
CA GLU A 61 -7.86 4.90 10.67
C GLU A 61 -8.25 6.08 11.56
N THR A 62 -9.33 6.77 11.17
CA THR A 62 -9.95 7.80 12.00
C THR A 62 -11.41 7.46 12.24
N SER A 63 -11.87 7.65 13.47
CA SER A 63 -13.20 7.25 13.92
C SER A 63 -13.93 8.46 14.52
N TRP A 64 -15.20 8.64 14.12
CA TRP A 64 -16.10 9.65 14.68
C TRP A 64 -17.43 9.00 15.02
N SER A 65 -17.56 8.51 16.26
CA SER A 65 -18.72 7.71 16.68
C SER A 65 -18.91 6.51 15.73
N LYS A 66 -20.00 6.49 14.96
CA LYS A 66 -20.29 5.42 14.00
C LYS A 66 -19.52 5.57 12.69
N ASN A 67 -19.01 6.76 12.35
CA ASN A 67 -18.35 7.00 11.07
C ASN A 67 -16.88 6.58 11.09
N ARG A 68 -16.37 6.25 9.91
CA ARG A 68 -14.98 5.82 9.71
C ARG A 68 -14.33 6.59 8.59
N GLY A 69 -13.01 6.73 8.69
CA GLY A 69 -12.21 7.56 7.81
C GLY A 69 -10.73 7.18 7.83
N LEU A 70 -9.96 7.97 7.09
CA LEU A 70 -8.51 7.91 7.01
C LEU A 70 -7.94 9.30 7.24
N THR A 71 -6.84 9.36 7.98
CA THR A 71 -6.01 10.58 8.06
C THR A 71 -4.64 10.28 7.48
N PHE A 72 -4.15 11.15 6.60
CA PHE A 72 -2.78 11.12 6.07
C PHE A 72 -1.98 12.32 6.60
N ASN A 73 -0.78 12.05 7.12
CA ASN A 73 0.18 13.05 7.60
C ASN A 73 1.52 12.88 6.88
N PRO A 74 2.25 13.94 6.53
CA PRO A 74 2.02 15.36 6.87
C PRO A 74 0.82 15.99 6.14
N GLY A 75 0.36 17.15 6.63
CA GLY A 75 -0.73 17.93 6.01
C GLY A 75 -2.14 17.69 6.58
N ASN A 76 -2.29 16.76 7.53
CA ASN A 76 -3.54 16.43 8.22
C ASN A 76 -4.73 16.26 7.27
N HIS A 77 -4.54 15.43 6.23
CA HIS A 77 -5.56 15.16 5.23
C HIS A 77 -6.56 14.14 5.78
N VAL A 78 -7.66 14.64 6.33
CA VAL A 78 -8.69 13.85 7.00
C VAL A 78 -9.86 13.61 6.06
N TYR A 79 -10.19 12.34 5.83
CA TYR A 79 -11.27 11.92 4.95
C TYR A 79 -12.23 10.97 5.64
N GLN A 80 -13.52 11.11 5.36
CA GLN A 80 -14.57 10.21 5.81
C GLN A 80 -15.09 9.34 4.66
N PHE A 81 -15.27 8.04 4.91
CA PHE A 81 -15.90 7.13 3.96
C PHE A 81 -17.43 7.30 3.92
N SER A 82 -17.98 7.25 2.71
CA SER A 82 -19.42 7.13 2.42
C SER A 82 -19.62 6.12 1.28
N PRO A 83 -20.46 5.08 1.42
CA PRO A 83 -21.27 4.76 2.59
C PRO A 83 -20.41 4.41 3.82
N ASN A 84 -21.02 4.37 5.00
CA ASN A 84 -20.28 4.04 6.22
C ASN A 84 -19.83 2.57 6.19
N PRO A 85 -18.52 2.26 6.32
CA PRO A 85 -18.00 0.90 6.28
C PRO A 85 -18.58 -0.04 7.33
N HIS A 86 -19.04 0.47 8.50
CA HIS A 86 -19.69 -0.38 9.52
C HIS A 86 -20.96 -1.08 9.03
N ASN A 87 -21.60 -0.54 7.99
CA ASN A 87 -22.78 -1.15 7.38
C ASN A 87 -22.44 -2.37 6.52
N ASP A 88 -21.16 -2.62 6.22
CA ASP A 88 -20.69 -3.79 5.50
C ASP A 88 -20.25 -4.90 6.48
N PRO A 89 -20.94 -6.06 6.52
CA PRO A 89 -20.53 -7.19 7.35
C PRO A 89 -19.12 -7.72 7.03
N TRP A 90 -18.65 -7.57 5.78
CA TRP A 90 -17.31 -7.97 5.40
C TRP A 90 -16.26 -7.06 6.04
N TYR A 91 -16.45 -5.73 5.98
CA TYR A 91 -15.59 -4.76 6.67
C TYR A 91 -15.40 -5.11 8.14
N ASN A 92 -16.48 -5.41 8.86
CA ASN A 92 -16.44 -5.69 10.30
C ASN A 92 -15.50 -6.86 10.66
N LYS A 93 -15.27 -7.80 9.73
CA LYS A 93 -14.35 -8.94 9.87
C LYS A 93 -12.99 -8.72 9.21
N ASN A 94 -12.84 -7.70 8.37
CA ASN A 94 -11.68 -7.48 7.51
C ASN A 94 -11.14 -6.05 7.54
N GLN A 95 -11.31 -5.33 8.66
CA GLN A 95 -11.00 -3.90 8.77
C GLN A 95 -9.60 -3.56 8.26
N LYS A 96 -8.56 -4.30 8.67
CA LYS A 96 -7.20 -4.02 8.20
C LYS A 96 -7.05 -4.17 6.68
N LYS A 97 -7.62 -5.24 6.10
CA LYS A 97 -7.60 -5.46 4.65
C LYS A 97 -8.35 -4.36 3.90
N PHE A 98 -9.46 -3.87 4.48
CA PHE A 98 -10.22 -2.76 3.94
C PHE A 98 -9.36 -1.49 3.85
N TYR A 99 -8.70 -1.12 4.95
CA TYR A 99 -7.85 0.08 5.00
C TYR A 99 -6.61 -0.05 4.11
N ASP A 100 -5.93 -1.20 4.12
CA ASP A 100 -4.77 -1.44 3.26
C ASP A 100 -5.18 -1.31 1.76
N SER A 101 -6.32 -1.86 1.38
CA SER A 101 -6.86 -1.77 0.00
C SER A 101 -7.24 -0.33 -0.38
N ALA A 102 -7.88 0.40 0.53
CA ALA A 102 -8.23 1.80 0.29
C ALA A 102 -6.97 2.65 0.09
N VAL A 103 -5.96 2.48 0.95
CA VAL A 103 -4.69 3.22 0.88
C VAL A 103 -3.91 2.88 -0.39
N ASP A 104 -3.89 1.62 -0.84
CA ASP A 104 -3.25 1.23 -2.10
C ASP A 104 -3.89 1.96 -3.30
N GLN A 105 -5.23 2.02 -3.37
CA GLN A 105 -5.93 2.73 -4.44
C GLN A 105 -5.73 4.24 -4.37
N ILE A 106 -5.79 4.84 -3.18
CA ILE A 106 -5.50 6.26 -2.96
C ILE A 106 -4.07 6.58 -3.40
N THR A 107 -3.12 5.69 -3.09
CA THR A 107 -1.71 5.86 -3.47
C THR A 107 -1.53 5.85 -4.98
N LYS A 108 -2.16 4.91 -5.68
CA LYS A 108 -2.15 4.85 -7.15
C LYS A 108 -2.74 6.12 -7.77
N GLN A 109 -3.88 6.58 -7.26
CA GLN A 109 -4.52 7.81 -7.73
C GLN A 109 -3.67 9.05 -7.45
N GLY A 110 -3.11 9.18 -6.25
CA GLY A 110 -2.27 10.31 -5.90
C GLY A 110 -0.94 10.35 -6.63
N ASN A 111 -0.35 9.18 -6.94
CA ASN A 111 0.81 9.11 -7.83
C ASN A 111 0.46 9.53 -9.26
N ALA A 112 -0.66 9.05 -9.80
CA ALA A 112 -1.10 9.42 -11.15
C ALA A 112 -1.49 10.91 -11.27
N GLY A 113 -2.20 11.42 -10.27
CA GLY A 113 -2.62 12.81 -10.17
C GLY A 113 -1.55 13.76 -9.65
N LYS A 114 -0.35 13.25 -9.32
CA LYS A 114 0.76 14.00 -8.73
C LYS A 114 0.35 14.86 -7.53
N TRP A 115 -0.44 14.28 -6.62
CA TRP A 115 -0.89 14.99 -5.42
C TRP A 115 0.30 15.35 -4.55
N ASP A 116 0.28 16.56 -4.01
CA ASP A 116 1.17 17.05 -2.97
C ASP A 116 0.33 17.49 -1.76
N GLN A 117 0.97 18.02 -0.71
CA GLN A 117 0.28 18.46 0.50
C GLN A 117 -0.80 19.54 0.28
N LYS A 118 -0.89 20.18 -0.89
CA LYS A 118 -1.88 21.24 -1.18
C LYS A 118 -2.90 20.84 -2.25
N SER A 119 -2.65 19.75 -2.97
CA SER A 119 -3.47 19.31 -4.11
C SER A 119 -4.23 18.01 -3.85
N TRP A 120 -4.40 17.64 -2.58
CA TRP A 120 -5.33 16.58 -2.19
C TRP A 120 -6.76 16.92 -2.64
N PRO A 121 -7.47 15.99 -3.30
CA PRO A 121 -8.76 16.28 -3.90
C PRO A 121 -9.87 16.38 -2.85
N SER A 122 -10.94 17.11 -3.17
CA SER A 122 -12.15 17.19 -2.33
C SER A 122 -13.02 15.93 -2.38
N SER A 123 -12.65 14.93 -3.18
CA SER A 123 -13.32 13.64 -3.26
C SER A 123 -12.36 12.58 -3.82
N ILE A 124 -12.30 11.41 -3.19
CA ILE A 124 -11.55 10.25 -3.68
C ILE A 124 -12.49 9.05 -3.78
N LYS A 125 -12.45 8.33 -4.89
CA LYS A 125 -13.26 7.13 -5.10
C LYS A 125 -12.40 5.89 -4.95
N VAL A 126 -12.88 4.90 -4.21
CA VAL A 126 -12.21 3.60 -4.03
C VAL A 126 -13.26 2.50 -3.98
N THR A 127 -12.87 1.29 -4.33
CA THR A 127 -13.77 0.12 -4.28
C THR A 127 -13.17 -0.94 -3.38
N MET A 128 -13.91 -1.36 -2.35
CA MET A 128 -13.49 -2.44 -1.44
C MET A 128 -14.57 -3.51 -1.43
N ASN A 129 -14.17 -4.76 -1.68
CA ASN A 129 -15.08 -5.91 -1.68
C ASN A 129 -16.35 -5.70 -2.54
N GLY A 130 -16.19 -5.07 -3.71
CA GLY A 130 -17.29 -4.81 -4.64
C GLY A 130 -18.23 -3.66 -4.25
N ILE A 131 -17.93 -2.92 -3.17
CA ILE A 131 -18.67 -1.73 -2.75
C ILE A 131 -17.84 -0.49 -3.09
N ASP A 132 -18.46 0.47 -3.78
CA ASP A 132 -17.86 1.76 -4.06
C ASP A 132 -18.02 2.69 -2.87
N TYR A 133 -16.89 3.28 -2.46
CA TYR A 133 -16.82 4.29 -1.43
C TYR A 133 -16.30 5.60 -2.00
N THR A 134 -16.88 6.69 -1.50
CA THR A 134 -16.36 8.04 -1.67
C THR A 134 -15.77 8.51 -0.35
N LEU A 135 -14.53 8.97 -0.40
CA LEU A 135 -13.86 9.68 0.67
C LEU A 135 -14.05 11.18 0.44
N ALA A 136 -14.66 11.88 1.39
CA ALA A 136 -14.79 13.33 1.36
C ALA A 136 -14.01 13.96 2.53
N PRO A 137 -13.40 15.14 2.36
CA PRO A 137 -12.79 15.89 3.46
C PRO A 137 -13.79 16.09 4.59
N ARG A 138 -13.28 16.06 5.81
CA ARG A 138 -14.07 16.32 7.03
C ARG A 138 -13.73 17.67 7.64
#